data_AF-A0A090QZJ3-F1
#
_entry.id   AF-A0A090QZJ3-F1
#
_cell.length_a   1.000
_cell.length_b   1.000
_cell.length_c   1.000
_cell.angle_alpha   90.00
_cell.angle_beta   90.00
_cell.angle_gamma   90.00
#
_symmetry.space_group_name_H-M   'P 1'
#
loop_
_entity.id
_entity.type
_entity.pdbx_description
1 polymer ?
#
loop_
_entity_poly.entity_id
_entity_poly.type
_entity_poly.pdbx_seq_one_letter_code
_entity_poly.pdbx_strand_id
1 'polypeptide(L)'
;MIKWFKAGTPWIWLTAGAVSLSLLAVLGLLLLIGWKGLSFFWPAPVYQFDIAQQGHHSTVIGEIYQRQSVPVTQLHEAGIDTTGFTGPAVDRLVIKSGNRELRGSDFVTVLQPHIAHQAPAAGVIVIERLKNGRFYGYPVALMDDGKSLPLSQLPTSWPTHKPFVMTFVTLRKPISPH
;
A
#
# COMPACT_ATOMS: atom_id res chain seq x y z
N MET A 1 3.05 -58.74 -30.36
CA MET A 1 2.87 -57.52 -29.53
C MET A 1 1.96 -57.87 -28.35
N ILE A 2 2.06 -57.21 -27.18
CA ILE A 2 1.32 -57.50 -25.91
C ILE A 2 2.04 -58.45 -24.89
N LYS A 3 3.37 -58.58 -24.91
CA LYS A 3 4.09 -59.20 -23.75
C LYS A 3 4.18 -58.28 -22.53
N TRP A 4 4.04 -56.96 -22.72
CA TRP A 4 4.20 -55.94 -21.66
C TRP A 4 3.04 -55.93 -20.64
N PHE A 5 1.82 -56.23 -21.07
CA PHE A 5 0.64 -56.24 -20.17
C PHE A 5 0.59 -57.46 -19.24
N LYS A 6 1.26 -58.57 -19.59
CA LYS A 6 1.27 -59.80 -18.77
C LYS A 6 2.38 -59.84 -17.71
N ALA A 7 3.29 -58.88 -17.70
CA ALA A 7 4.52 -58.92 -16.90
C ALA A 7 4.45 -58.15 -15.56
N GLY A 8 3.27 -57.66 -15.13
CA GLY A 8 3.11 -56.85 -13.90
C GLY A 8 3.74 -55.45 -13.97
N THR A 9 4.56 -55.19 -14.98
CA THR A 9 5.27 -53.93 -15.26
C THR A 9 4.34 -52.72 -15.40
N PRO A 10 3.15 -52.79 -16.03
CA PRO A 10 2.27 -51.62 -16.17
C PRO A 10 1.83 -51.03 -14.82
N TRP A 11 1.70 -51.87 -13.79
CA TRP A 11 1.25 -51.44 -12.47
C TRP A 11 2.32 -50.67 -11.70
N ILE A 12 3.60 -50.98 -11.97
CA ILE A 12 4.76 -50.28 -11.42
C ILE A 12 4.87 -48.87 -12.03
N TRP A 13 4.64 -48.73 -13.34
CA TRP A 13 4.65 -47.42 -14.00
C TRP A 13 3.48 -46.54 -13.54
N LEU A 14 2.30 -47.12 -13.30
CA LEU A 14 1.14 -46.36 -12.85
C LEU A 14 1.30 -45.89 -11.41
N THR A 15 1.86 -46.72 -10.53
CA THR A 15 2.18 -46.31 -9.14
C THR A 15 3.29 -45.26 -9.10
N ALA A 16 4.37 -45.43 -9.86
CA ALA A 16 5.42 -44.41 -9.99
C ALA A 16 4.90 -43.09 -10.57
N GLY A 17 4.00 -43.16 -11.56
CA GLY A 17 3.31 -42.01 -12.13
C GLY A 17 2.39 -41.33 -11.11
N ALA A 18 1.61 -42.09 -10.35
CA ALA A 18 0.74 -41.56 -9.30
C ALA A 18 1.53 -40.89 -8.17
N VAL A 19 2.64 -41.48 -7.73
CA VAL A 19 3.53 -40.89 -6.72
C VAL A 19 4.17 -39.59 -7.24
N SER A 20 4.66 -39.58 -8.47
CA SER A 20 5.25 -38.39 -9.09
C SER A 20 4.21 -37.26 -9.24
N LEU A 21 2.99 -37.59 -9.65
CA LEU A 21 1.89 -36.63 -9.77
C LEU A 21 1.47 -36.09 -8.40
N SER A 22 1.41 -36.95 -7.38
CA SER A 22 1.13 -36.54 -6.00
C SER A 22 2.20 -35.57 -5.47
N LEU A 23 3.48 -35.86 -5.73
CA LEU A 23 4.58 -34.97 -5.32
C LEU A 23 4.50 -33.60 -6.03
N LEU A 24 4.21 -33.59 -7.33
CA LEU A 24 3.96 -32.35 -8.08
C LEU A 24 2.78 -31.56 -7.52
N ALA A 25 1.68 -32.23 -7.16
CA ALA A 25 0.52 -31.58 -6.56
C ALA A 25 0.86 -30.96 -5.20
N VAL A 26 1.61 -31.66 -4.35
CA VAL A 26 2.07 -31.14 -3.05
C VAL A 26 3.00 -29.95 -3.23
N LEU A 27 3.99 -30.03 -4.13
CA LEU A 27 4.89 -28.92 -4.43
C LEU A 27 4.14 -27.72 -5.01
N GLY A 28 3.20 -27.96 -5.92
CA GLY A 28 2.33 -26.91 -6.48
C GLY A 28 1.48 -26.24 -5.40
N LEU A 29 0.94 -27.02 -4.46
CA LEU A 29 0.19 -26.49 -3.32
C LEU A 29 1.07 -25.65 -2.39
N LEU A 30 2.27 -26.13 -2.05
CA LEU A 30 3.23 -25.39 -1.22
C LEU A 30 3.65 -24.08 -1.90
N LEU A 31 3.90 -24.10 -3.20
CA LEU A 31 4.22 -22.90 -3.99
C LEU A 31 3.05 -21.91 -3.99
N LEU A 32 1.82 -22.39 -4.18
CA LEU A 32 0.62 -21.56 -4.18
C LEU A 32 0.41 -20.86 -2.83
N ILE A 33 0.57 -21.60 -1.73
CA ILE A 33 0.47 -21.05 -0.37
C ILE A 33 1.61 -20.07 -0.11
N GLY A 34 2.85 -20.44 -0.46
CA GLY A 34 4.02 -19.59 -0.29
C GLY A 34 3.89 -18.26 -1.03
N TRP A 35 3.47 -18.28 -2.30
CA TRP A 35 3.27 -17.08 -3.12
C TRP A 35 2.21 -16.14 -2.54
N LYS A 36 1.10 -16.70 -2.05
CA LYS A 36 0.04 -15.93 -1.38
C LYS A 36 0.54 -15.30 -0.09
N GLY A 37 1.33 -16.02 0.70
CA GLY A 37 1.91 -15.52 1.94
C GLY A 37 2.95 -14.43 1.74
N LEU A 38 3.89 -14.62 0.80
CA LEU A 38 5.02 -13.71 0.56
C LEU A 38 4.54 -12.31 0.14
N SER A 39 3.41 -12.22 -0.55
CA SER A 39 2.81 -10.95 -0.98
C SER A 39 2.36 -10.09 0.21
N PHE A 40 1.95 -10.68 1.35
CA PHE A 40 1.57 -9.93 2.55
C PHE A 40 2.76 -9.34 3.30
N PHE A 41 3.95 -9.91 3.13
CA PHE A 41 5.18 -9.40 3.74
C PHE A 41 5.80 -8.26 2.95
N TRP A 42 5.41 -8.06 1.69
CA TRP A 42 5.95 -6.96 0.89
C TRP A 42 5.28 -5.64 1.29
N PRO A 43 6.04 -4.62 1.73
CA PRO A 43 5.47 -3.35 2.13
C PRO A 43 4.76 -2.71 0.93
N ALA A 44 3.51 -2.29 1.14
CA ALA A 44 2.76 -1.58 0.12
C ALA A 44 3.46 -0.23 -0.17
N PRO A 45 3.58 0.16 -1.45
CA PRO A 45 4.16 1.44 -1.80
C PRO A 45 3.31 2.58 -1.24
N VAL A 46 3.99 3.55 -0.62
CA VAL A 46 3.38 4.78 -0.12
C VAL A 46 3.50 5.87 -1.18
N TYR A 47 2.39 6.55 -1.46
CA TYR A 47 2.32 7.63 -2.41
C TYR A 47 1.92 8.94 -1.73
N GLN A 48 2.34 10.04 -2.33
CA GLN A 48 1.79 11.36 -2.10
C GLN A 48 0.82 11.69 -3.23
N PHE A 49 -0.37 12.12 -2.86
CA PHE A 49 -1.45 12.54 -3.74
C PHE A 49 -1.75 14.01 -3.50
N ASP A 50 -1.70 14.80 -4.56
CA ASP A 50 -2.18 16.18 -4.53
C ASP A 50 -3.57 16.19 -5.17
N ILE A 51 -4.58 16.47 -4.35
CA ILE A 51 -6.00 16.40 -4.69
C ILE A 51 -6.50 17.83 -4.92
N ALA A 52 -7.11 18.07 -6.06
CA ALA A 52 -7.80 19.31 -6.41
C ALA A 52 -9.28 19.01 -6.63
N GLN A 53 -10.14 19.42 -5.68
CA GLN A 53 -11.58 19.23 -5.76
C GLN A 53 -12.30 20.52 -5.36
N GLN A 54 -13.22 21.00 -6.21
CA GLN A 54 -14.06 22.17 -5.93
C GLN A 54 -13.26 23.42 -5.48
N GLY A 55 -12.09 23.65 -6.09
CA GLY A 55 -11.20 24.77 -5.75
C GLY A 55 -10.35 24.58 -4.48
N HIS A 56 -10.51 23.46 -3.77
CA HIS A 56 -9.67 23.10 -2.63
C HIS A 56 -8.53 22.17 -3.05
N HIS A 57 -7.30 22.56 -2.68
CA HIS A 57 -6.12 21.74 -2.84
C HIS A 57 -5.75 21.10 -1.50
N SER A 58 -5.52 19.79 -1.51
CA SER A 58 -5.06 19.06 -0.32
C SER A 58 -4.06 17.98 -0.70
N THR A 59 -3.05 17.78 0.16
CA THR A 59 -2.07 16.72 -0.01
C THR A 59 -2.36 15.57 0.95
N VAL A 60 -2.36 14.35 0.42
CA VAL A 60 -2.61 13.12 1.16
C VAL A 60 -1.43 12.18 0.95
N ILE A 61 -0.86 11.68 2.04
CA ILE A 61 0.15 10.62 2.01
C ILE A 61 -0.51 9.33 2.48
N GLY A 62 -0.33 8.24 1.73
CA GLY A 62 -0.88 6.96 2.12
C GLY A 62 -0.68 5.86 1.07
N GLU A 63 -1.24 4.70 1.39
CA GLU A 63 -1.22 3.52 0.54
C GLU A 63 -2.54 3.45 -0.26
N ILE A 64 -2.49 3.01 -1.52
CA ILE A 64 -3.72 2.72 -2.28
C ILE A 64 -4.30 1.42 -1.73
N TYR A 65 -5.41 1.53 -0.99
CA TYR A 65 -6.08 0.38 -0.39
C TYR A 65 -7.01 -0.32 -1.36
N GLN A 66 -7.75 0.46 -2.15
CA GLN A 66 -8.72 -0.06 -3.10
C GLN A 66 -8.84 0.86 -4.32
N ARG A 67 -9.06 0.24 -5.48
CA ARG A 67 -9.43 0.91 -6.72
C ARG A 67 -10.74 0.30 -7.23
N GLN A 68 -11.72 1.14 -7.53
CA GLN A 68 -13.02 0.71 -8.04
C GLN A 68 -13.39 1.56 -9.25
N SER A 69 -13.70 0.91 -10.38
CA SER A 69 -14.24 1.62 -11.54
C SER A 69 -15.72 1.96 -11.30
N VAL A 70 -16.09 3.23 -11.45
CA VAL A 70 -17.45 3.74 -11.23
C VAL A 70 -17.96 4.40 -12.51
N PRO A 71 -19.15 4.00 -13.02
CA PRO A 71 -19.75 4.64 -14.18
C PRO A 71 -19.97 6.14 -13.96
N VAL A 72 -19.67 6.96 -14.97
CA VAL A 72 -19.87 8.42 -14.91
C VAL A 72 -21.35 8.75 -14.77
N THR A 73 -22.24 7.97 -15.39
CA THR A 73 -23.70 8.12 -15.25
C THR A 73 -24.14 8.04 -13.80
N GLN A 74 -23.62 7.06 -13.04
CA GLN A 74 -23.93 6.89 -11.62
C GLN A 74 -23.44 8.07 -10.77
N LEU A 75 -22.28 8.64 -11.11
CA LEU A 75 -21.74 9.81 -10.41
C LEU A 75 -22.57 11.06 -10.69
N HIS A 76 -22.98 11.25 -11.94
CA HIS A 76 -23.86 12.34 -12.34
C HIS A 76 -25.24 12.24 -11.66
N GLU A 77 -25.84 11.05 -11.61
CA GLU A 77 -27.08 10.80 -10.86
C GLU A 77 -26.94 11.06 -9.35
N ALA A 78 -25.74 10.84 -8.80
CA ALA A 78 -25.42 11.16 -7.41
C ALA A 78 -25.13 12.66 -7.17
N GLY A 79 -25.27 13.53 -8.19
CA GLY A 79 -25.04 14.97 -8.09
C GLY A 79 -23.57 15.37 -8.01
N ILE A 80 -22.64 14.48 -8.37
CA ILE A 80 -21.22 14.82 -8.51
C ILE A 80 -21.02 15.57 -9.82
N ASP A 81 -20.28 16.66 -9.78
CA ASP A 81 -19.84 17.34 -11.00
C ASP A 81 -18.86 16.45 -11.77
N THR A 82 -19.31 15.94 -12.91
CA THR A 82 -18.52 15.08 -13.81
C THR A 82 -17.95 15.85 -15.00
N THR A 83 -18.02 17.18 -15.01
CA THR A 83 -17.42 17.97 -16.09
C THR A 83 -15.91 17.71 -16.14
N GLY A 84 -15.40 17.46 -17.35
CA GLY A 84 -13.99 17.11 -17.57
C GLY A 84 -13.63 15.63 -17.33
N PHE A 85 -14.57 14.78 -16.92
CA PHE A 85 -14.29 13.34 -16.82
C PHE A 85 -14.21 12.72 -18.22
N THR A 86 -13.15 11.96 -18.49
CA THR A 86 -12.92 11.31 -19.78
C THR A 86 -13.38 9.85 -19.75
N GLY A 87 -14.35 9.49 -20.59
CA GLY A 87 -14.82 8.11 -20.77
C GLY A 87 -16.09 7.74 -19.98
N PRO A 88 -16.59 6.50 -20.14
CA PRO A 88 -17.86 6.07 -19.56
C PRO A 88 -17.77 5.73 -18.06
N ALA A 89 -16.57 5.55 -17.52
CA ALA A 89 -16.30 5.25 -16.13
C ALA A 89 -14.99 5.89 -15.68
N VAL A 90 -14.88 6.17 -14.38
CA VAL A 90 -13.67 6.71 -13.74
C VAL A 90 -13.31 5.88 -12.52
N ASP A 91 -12.03 5.84 -12.19
CA ASP A 91 -11.56 5.13 -11.01
C ASP A 91 -11.81 5.93 -9.74
N ARG A 92 -12.39 5.27 -8.74
CA ARG A 92 -12.46 5.71 -7.35
C ARG A 92 -11.34 5.04 -6.58
N LEU A 93 -10.47 5.83 -5.97
CA LEU A 93 -9.41 5.35 -5.09
C LEU A 93 -9.83 5.50 -3.63
N VAL A 94 -9.55 4.47 -2.84
CA VAL A 94 -9.59 4.53 -1.38
C VAL A 94 -8.15 4.50 -0.91
N ILE A 95 -7.70 5.60 -0.33
CA ILE A 95 -6.34 5.81 0.16
C ILE A 95 -6.35 5.61 1.67
N LYS A 96 -5.52 4.71 2.18
CA LYS A 96 -5.34 4.51 3.62
C LYS A 96 -4.25 5.45 4.13
N SER A 97 -4.68 6.53 4.78
CA SER A 97 -3.80 7.53 5.41
C SER A 97 -3.85 7.39 6.93
N GLY A 98 -2.71 7.14 7.55
CA GLY A 98 -2.59 6.85 8.98
C GLY A 98 -2.77 8.03 9.96
N ASN A 99 -3.25 9.18 9.48
CA ASN A 99 -3.24 10.44 10.22
C ASN A 99 -4.65 10.79 10.74
N ARG A 100 -5.29 9.83 11.44
CA ARG A 100 -6.66 9.96 11.96
C ARG A 100 -6.87 11.19 12.83
N GLU A 101 -5.88 11.57 13.63
CA GLU A 101 -5.95 12.76 14.50
C GLU A 101 -6.06 14.08 13.72
N LEU A 102 -5.65 14.09 12.45
CA LEU A 102 -5.74 15.28 11.59
C LEU A 102 -7.00 15.30 10.73
N ARG A 103 -7.53 14.12 10.35
CA ARG A 103 -8.67 14.01 9.41
C ARG A 103 -9.92 13.31 9.96
N GLY A 104 -9.88 12.76 11.17
CA GLY A 104 -10.96 11.97 11.78
C GLY A 104 -11.09 10.54 11.23
N SER A 105 -10.59 10.27 10.01
CA SER A 105 -10.66 8.98 9.30
C SER A 105 -9.27 8.51 8.86
N ASP A 106 -9.06 7.19 8.90
CA ASP A 106 -7.87 6.51 8.36
C ASP A 106 -7.94 6.32 6.83
N PHE A 107 -9.10 6.62 6.22
CA PHE A 107 -9.34 6.43 4.80
C PHE A 107 -9.83 7.71 4.14
N VAL A 108 -9.28 8.00 2.96
CA VAL A 108 -9.72 9.07 2.07
C VAL A 108 -10.17 8.46 0.75
N THR A 109 -11.40 8.76 0.39
CA THR A 109 -11.97 8.39 -0.91
C THR A 109 -11.85 9.55 -1.86
N VAL A 110 -11.26 9.33 -3.03
CA VAL A 110 -11.06 10.34 -4.07
C VAL A 110 -11.32 9.74 -5.44
N LEU A 111 -11.89 10.53 -6.35
CA LEU A 111 -12.02 10.14 -7.76
C LEU A 111 -10.72 10.48 -8.48
N GLN A 112 -10.22 9.58 -9.33
CA GLN A 112 -8.97 9.76 -10.05
C GLN A 112 -8.88 11.08 -10.84
N PRO A 113 -9.96 11.60 -11.47
CA PRO A 113 -9.93 12.91 -12.12
C PRO A 113 -9.64 14.10 -11.18
N HIS A 114 -9.87 13.95 -9.87
CA HIS A 114 -9.56 14.99 -8.87
C HIS A 114 -8.12 14.92 -8.37
N ILE A 115 -7.35 13.91 -8.78
CA ILE A 115 -5.93 13.78 -8.41
C ILE A 115 -5.11 14.55 -9.44
N ALA A 116 -4.61 15.71 -9.03
CA ALA A 116 -3.78 16.56 -9.87
C ALA A 116 -2.37 15.96 -10.06
N HIS A 117 -1.82 15.35 -9.01
CA HIS A 117 -0.50 14.74 -9.05
C HIS A 117 -0.41 13.53 -8.11
N GLN A 118 0.30 12.50 -8.54
CA GLN A 118 0.58 11.28 -7.77
C GLN A 118 2.04 10.89 -7.96
N ALA A 119 2.80 10.80 -6.86
CA ALA A 119 4.19 10.36 -6.89
C ALA A 119 4.51 9.42 -5.71
N PRO A 120 5.48 8.51 -5.85
CA PRO A 120 6.03 7.78 -4.71
C PRO A 120 6.52 8.74 -3.63
N ALA A 121 6.16 8.49 -2.38
CA ALA A 121 6.51 9.37 -1.26
C ALA A 121 7.96 9.10 -0.79
N ALA A 122 8.94 9.60 -1.54
CA ALA A 122 10.35 9.47 -1.18
C ALA A 122 10.67 10.18 0.14
N GLY A 123 11.35 9.51 1.08
CA GLY A 123 11.73 10.09 2.38
C GLY A 123 10.61 10.12 3.44
N VAL A 124 9.43 9.55 3.14
CA VAL A 124 8.41 9.29 4.17
C VAL A 124 8.84 8.14 5.06
N ILE A 125 8.65 8.32 6.36
CA ILE A 125 8.76 7.25 7.34
C ILE A 125 7.36 6.77 7.71
N VAL A 126 7.22 5.44 7.82
CA VAL A 126 6.03 4.78 8.34
C VAL A 126 6.30 4.37 9.78
N ILE A 127 5.47 4.84 10.71
CA ILE A 127 5.58 4.47 12.13
C ILE A 127 4.32 3.77 12.57
N GLU A 128 4.46 2.62 13.20
CA GLU A 128 3.36 1.96 13.87
C GLU A 128 3.22 2.48 15.30
N ARG A 129 2.05 3.05 15.60
CA ARG A 129 1.73 3.57 16.93
C ARG A 129 0.84 2.58 17.66
N LEU A 130 0.97 2.53 18.99
CA LEU A 130 0.12 1.72 19.86
C LEU A 130 -1.37 2.10 19.77
N LYS A 131 -1.65 3.36 19.41
CA LYS A 131 -2.99 3.91 19.23
C LYS A 131 -3.11 4.51 17.85
N ASN A 132 -4.23 4.24 17.16
CA ASN A 132 -4.53 4.74 15.81
C ASN A 132 -3.59 4.23 14.69
N GLY A 133 -2.91 3.10 14.90
CA GLY A 133 -2.19 2.36 13.86
C GLY A 133 -1.01 3.11 13.24
N ARG A 134 -0.81 2.89 11.93
CA ARG A 134 0.31 3.48 11.16
C ARG A 134 0.19 5.00 11.11
N PHE A 135 1.31 5.68 11.00
CA PHE A 135 1.44 7.12 10.77
C PHE A 135 2.44 7.34 9.63
N TYR A 136 2.12 8.28 8.74
CA TYR A 136 2.98 8.68 7.63
C TYR A 136 3.40 10.13 7.83
N GLY A 137 4.69 10.40 7.68
CA GLY A 137 5.19 11.77 7.74
C GLY A 137 6.65 11.90 7.31
N TYR A 138 7.02 13.14 7.05
CA TYR A 138 8.41 13.50 6.82
C TYR A 138 9.06 13.78 8.18
N PRO A 139 10.13 13.07 8.54
CA PRO A 139 10.87 13.39 9.74
C PRO A 139 11.50 14.77 9.58
N VAL A 140 11.54 15.57 10.65
CA VAL A 140 12.17 16.89 10.61
C VAL A 140 13.24 17.07 11.67
N ALA A 141 13.04 16.47 12.84
CA ALA A 141 13.98 16.53 13.94
C ALA A 141 13.74 15.36 14.90
N LEU A 142 14.80 15.00 15.61
CA LEU A 142 14.74 14.16 16.79
C LEU A 142 14.64 15.05 18.02
N MET A 143 13.75 14.74 18.95
CA MET A 143 13.76 15.37 20.27
C MET A 143 14.47 14.44 21.25
N ASP A 144 15.61 14.91 21.79
CA ASP A 144 16.35 14.26 22.87
C ASP A 144 16.28 15.16 24.11
N ASP A 145 15.61 14.69 25.16
CA ASP A 145 15.47 15.39 26.44
C ASP A 145 15.02 16.87 26.31
N GLY A 146 14.04 17.11 25.43
CA GLY A 146 13.49 18.45 25.13
C GLY A 146 14.34 19.30 24.18
N LYS A 147 15.49 18.82 23.70
CA LYS A 147 16.32 19.49 22.69
C LYS A 147 16.02 18.94 21.29
N SER A 148 15.75 19.85 20.36
CA SER A 148 15.55 19.51 18.96
C SER A 148 16.90 19.32 18.27
N LEU A 149 17.14 18.12 17.75
CA LEU A 149 18.30 17.75 16.95
C LEU A 149 17.86 17.64 15.48
N PRO A 150 18.38 18.49 14.57
CA PRO A 150 18.12 18.38 13.14
C PRO A 150 18.58 17.02 12.60
N LEU A 151 17.90 16.51 11.56
CA LEU A 151 18.27 15.24 10.94
C LEU A 151 19.72 15.19 10.45
N SER A 152 20.27 16.34 10.03
CA SER A 152 21.66 16.45 9.57
C SER A 152 22.70 16.23 10.67
N GLN A 153 22.31 16.30 11.94
CA GLN A 153 23.17 16.14 13.10
C GLN A 153 22.97 14.79 13.79
N LEU A 154 22.14 13.90 13.21
CA LEU A 154 21.91 12.59 13.79
C LEU A 154 23.18 11.73 13.71
N PRO A 155 23.56 11.05 14.81
CA PRO A 155 24.66 10.11 14.78
C PRO A 155 24.34 8.97 13.80
N THR A 156 25.36 8.49 13.08
CA THR A 156 25.22 7.40 12.10
C THR A 156 24.88 6.04 12.75
N SER A 157 25.05 5.94 14.08
CA SER A 157 24.70 4.77 14.89
C SER A 157 23.79 5.16 16.06
N TRP A 158 22.82 4.29 16.36
CA TRP A 158 21.78 4.57 17.34
C TRP A 158 22.18 4.09 18.74
N PRO A 159 22.12 4.93 19.79
CA PRO A 159 22.30 4.47 21.15
C PRO A 159 21.03 3.73 21.61
N THR A 160 21.14 2.42 21.80
CA THR A 160 20.02 1.48 22.08
C THR A 160 19.31 1.69 23.44
N HIS A 161 19.73 2.65 24.24
CA HIS A 161 19.44 2.69 25.69
C HIS A 161 18.62 3.91 26.15
N LYS A 162 18.16 4.78 25.24
CA LYS A 162 17.40 5.98 25.62
C LYS A 162 16.05 6.08 24.90
N PRO A 163 14.94 6.35 25.61
CA PRO A 163 13.69 6.74 24.97
C PRO A 163 13.86 8.12 24.32
N PHE A 164 13.44 8.26 23.06
CA PHE A 164 13.43 9.52 22.33
C PHE A 164 12.06 9.75 21.68
N VAL A 165 11.76 11.00 21.35
CA VAL A 165 10.53 11.36 20.63
C VAL A 165 10.91 11.90 19.26
N MET A 166 10.50 11.23 18.19
CA MET A 166 10.75 11.72 16.84
C MET A 166 9.63 12.69 16.43
N THR A 167 10.01 13.87 15.97
CA THR A 167 9.07 14.88 15.51
C THR A 167 8.90 14.79 14.00
N PHE A 168 7.64 14.72 13.58
CA PHE A 168 7.25 14.66 12.18
C PHE A 168 6.55 15.95 11.80
N VAL A 169 6.81 16.41 10.59
CA VAL A 169 5.87 17.30 9.92
C VAL A 169 4.87 16.41 9.20
N THR A 170 3.63 16.40 9.68
CA THR A 170 2.52 16.13 8.77
C THR A 170 2.27 17.41 8.00
N LEU A 171 2.25 17.35 6.67
CA LEU A 171 1.99 18.48 5.78
C LEU A 171 0.70 19.20 6.22
N ARG A 172 0.85 20.26 7.02
CA ARG A 172 -0.17 21.28 7.25
C ARG A 172 0.23 22.44 6.35
N LYS A 173 -0.64 22.70 5.36
CA LYS A 173 -0.61 23.75 4.33
C LYS A 173 0.29 23.51 3.12
N PRO A 174 -0.16 23.95 1.91
CA PRO A 174 0.63 23.92 0.71
C PRO A 174 1.80 24.89 0.86
N ILE A 175 2.97 24.45 0.42
CA ILE A 175 4.10 25.33 0.15
C ILE A 175 3.64 26.24 -0.98
N SER A 176 3.29 27.48 -0.66
CA SER A 176 3.17 28.53 -1.66
C SER A 176 4.59 28.81 -2.18
N PRO A 177 4.84 28.75 -3.50
CA PRO A 177 6.10 29.19 -4.03
C PRO A 177 6.16 30.72 -3.90
N HIS A 178 7.23 31.21 -3.28
CA HIS A 178 7.76 32.55 -3.56
C HIS A 178 8.85 32.42 -4.62
#